data_AF-A0A1G7U437-F1
#
_entry.id   AF-A0A1G7U437-F1
#
_cell.length_a   1.000
_cell.length_b   1.000
_cell.length_c   1.000
_cell.angle_alpha   90.00
_cell.angle_beta   90.00
_cell.angle_gamma   90.00
#
_symmetry.space_group_name_H-M   'P 1'
#
loop_
_entity.id
_entity.type
_entity.pdbx_description
1 polymer ?
#
loop_
_entity_poly.entity_id
_entity_poly.type
_entity_poly.pdbx_seq_one_letter_code
_entity_poly.pdbx_strand_id
1 'polypeptide(L)'
;MARVGDELIKPMLRALDDIPVHGRQLGDMVRGLRGKQRRNRDGIEDIDTFDVTLRPFKRNRKHDPVEYDRQYNEQMDALQQMPLSDWLRNRTEYLQNGRTPDSLRAQENARAAALKAKILELREQGQSRSEAAENASSWLATQAATHRLDGIAGGNVTDISGVGDARINSSLGSQWRSRVGDIDAAVVRFIQSHPGADLSDVYMNVTFR
;
A
#
# COMPACT_ATOMS: atom_id res chain seq x y z
N MET A 1 6.45 25.16 -15.85
CA MET A 1 5.85 23.94 -16.39
C MET A 1 5.30 23.15 -15.22
N ALA A 2 3.98 22.97 -15.14
CA ALA A 2 3.38 22.10 -14.13
C ALA A 2 3.88 20.67 -14.36
N ARG A 3 4.25 19.94 -13.31
CA ARG A 3 4.63 18.52 -13.47
C ARG A 3 3.36 17.77 -13.86
N VAL A 4 3.46 16.70 -14.66
CA VAL A 4 2.29 15.85 -15.03
C VAL A 4 1.44 15.44 -13.80
N GLY A 5 2.06 15.33 -12.61
CA GLY A 5 1.34 15.13 -11.36
C GLY A 5 0.34 16.23 -10.98
N ASP A 6 0.64 17.51 -11.26
CA ASP A 6 -0.21 18.66 -10.92
C ASP A 6 -1.53 18.65 -11.71
N GLU A 7 -1.53 18.06 -12.91
CA GLU A 7 -2.73 17.94 -13.76
C GLU A 7 -3.70 16.86 -13.26
N LEU A 8 -3.18 15.80 -12.61
CA LEU A 8 -3.98 14.69 -12.06
C LEU A 8 -4.43 14.94 -10.61
N ILE A 9 -3.67 15.74 -9.84
CA ILE A 9 -4.02 16.07 -8.45
C ILE A 9 -5.35 16.83 -8.34
N LYS A 10 -5.62 17.80 -9.23
CA LYS A 10 -6.86 18.60 -9.16
C LYS A 10 -8.13 17.76 -9.36
N PRO A 11 -8.21 16.89 -10.39
CA PRO A 11 -9.31 15.94 -10.52
C PRO A 11 -9.49 15.04 -9.29
N MET A 12 -8.40 14.52 -8.71
CA MET A 12 -8.46 13.67 -7.52
C MET A 12 -8.98 14.41 -6.29
N LEU A 13 -8.53 15.64 -6.06
CA LEU A 13 -9.00 16.49 -4.95
C LEU A 13 -10.50 16.79 -5.06
N ARG A 14 -10.97 17.15 -6.27
CA ARG A 14 -12.41 17.36 -6.51
C ARG A 14 -13.22 16.11 -6.22
N ALA A 15 -12.72 14.96 -6.65
CA ALA A 15 -13.39 13.69 -6.37
C ALA A 15 -13.52 13.43 -4.87
N LEU A 16 -12.52 13.80 -4.05
CA LEU A 16 -12.59 13.68 -2.59
C LEU A 16 -13.64 14.61 -1.97
N ASP A 17 -13.84 15.82 -2.50
CA ASP A 17 -14.84 16.77 -2.01
C ASP A 17 -16.27 16.26 -2.24
N ASP A 18 -16.49 15.52 -3.34
CA ASP A 18 -17.79 14.97 -3.72
C ASP A 18 -18.14 13.66 -2.97
N ILE A 19 -17.20 13.05 -2.24
CA ILE A 19 -17.47 11.84 -1.45
C ILE A 19 -18.37 12.21 -0.25
N PRO A 20 -19.55 11.56 -0.08
CA PRO A 20 -20.44 11.82 1.03
C PRO A 20 -19.73 11.73 2.38
N VAL A 21 -19.99 12.67 3.29
CA VAL A 21 -19.33 12.80 4.61
C VAL A 21 -19.37 11.51 5.44
N HIS A 22 -20.35 10.63 5.21
CA HIS A 22 -20.45 9.32 5.86
C HIS A 22 -19.29 8.38 5.51
N GLY A 23 -18.69 8.49 4.32
CA GLY A 23 -17.48 7.74 3.93
C GLY A 23 -16.23 8.14 4.73
N ARG A 24 -16.18 9.37 5.26
CA ARG A 24 -15.07 9.84 6.11
C ARG A 24 -15.06 9.23 7.52
N GLN A 25 -16.21 8.80 8.03
CA GLN A 25 -16.32 8.08 9.31
C GLN A 25 -16.42 6.57 9.13
N LEU A 26 -16.79 6.07 7.94
CA LEU A 26 -16.93 4.63 7.70
C LEU A 26 -15.58 3.88 7.61
N GLY A 27 -14.49 4.53 7.19
CA GLY A 27 -13.17 3.88 7.09
C GLY A 27 -12.67 3.24 8.41
N ASP A 28 -13.09 3.79 9.55
CA ASP A 28 -12.79 3.25 10.88
C ASP A 28 -13.83 2.22 11.38
N MET A 29 -15.04 2.19 10.80
CA MET A 29 -16.09 1.21 11.13
C MET A 29 -16.11 -0.03 10.23
N VAL A 30 -15.76 0.09 8.94
CA VAL A 30 -15.87 -0.99 7.93
C VAL A 30 -14.88 -2.13 8.20
N ARG A 31 -13.79 -1.86 8.94
CA ARG A 31 -12.85 -2.91 9.38
C ARG A 31 -13.51 -4.00 10.24
N GLY A 32 -14.67 -3.69 10.86
CA GLY A 32 -15.43 -4.63 11.71
C GLY A 32 -16.53 -5.44 11.02
N LEU A 33 -16.86 -5.17 9.75
CA LEU A 33 -18.03 -5.75 9.08
C LEU A 33 -17.68 -6.25 7.67
N ARG A 34 -16.73 -7.20 7.58
CA ARG A 34 -16.59 -8.06 6.40
C ARG A 34 -17.82 -8.97 6.31
N GLY A 35 -18.89 -8.46 5.72
CA GLY A 35 -20.17 -9.16 5.60
C GLY A 35 -20.86 -8.88 4.28
N LYS A 36 -20.74 -9.85 3.36
CA LYS A 36 -21.55 -10.06 2.14
C LYS A 36 -21.25 -9.14 0.96
N GLN A 37 -20.28 -9.59 0.17
CA GLN A 37 -20.16 -9.33 -1.27
C GLN A 37 -21.54 -9.49 -1.95
N ARG A 38 -22.22 -8.39 -2.29
CA ARG A 38 -23.40 -8.42 -3.16
C ARG A 38 -22.90 -8.28 -4.59
N ARG A 39 -22.67 -9.41 -5.26
CA ARG A 39 -22.40 -9.42 -6.71
C ARG A 39 -23.63 -8.84 -7.41
N ASN A 40 -23.46 -7.73 -8.12
CA ASN A 40 -24.50 -7.18 -9.00
C ASN A 40 -24.89 -8.25 -10.03
N ARG A 41 -26.18 -8.52 -10.13
CA ARG A 41 -26.74 -9.60 -10.95
C ARG A 41 -27.49 -9.12 -12.19
N ASP A 42 -27.34 -7.84 -12.57
CA ASP A 42 -28.25 -7.21 -13.52
C ASP A 42 -27.56 -6.44 -14.67
N GLY A 43 -26.45 -6.96 -15.21
CA GLY A 43 -25.93 -6.56 -16.54
C GLY A 43 -25.52 -5.09 -16.71
N ILE A 44 -25.37 -4.35 -15.62
CA ILE A 44 -24.75 -3.04 -15.56
C ILE A 44 -23.23 -3.29 -15.52
N GLU A 45 -22.45 -2.51 -16.28
CA GLU A 45 -20.97 -2.52 -16.19
C GLU A 45 -20.54 -2.62 -14.72
N ASP A 46 -19.58 -3.47 -14.39
CA ASP A 46 -19.13 -3.69 -13.00
C ASP A 46 -18.56 -2.38 -12.43
N ILE A 47 -19.42 -1.51 -11.86
CA ILE A 47 -19.02 -0.23 -11.25
C ILE A 47 -18.17 -0.49 -10.00
N ASP A 48 -18.25 -1.69 -9.41
CA ASP A 48 -17.50 -2.10 -8.23
C ASP A 48 -16.02 -2.42 -8.52
N THR A 49 -15.62 -2.53 -9.79
CA THR A 49 -14.21 -2.72 -10.14
C THR A 49 -13.80 -1.96 -11.40
N PHE A 50 -12.51 -1.65 -11.53
CA PHE A 50 -11.96 -1.21 -12.81
C PHE A 50 -10.55 -1.75 -13.04
N ASP A 51 -10.24 -2.02 -14.31
CA ASP A 51 -8.97 -2.58 -14.70
C ASP A 51 -7.90 -1.49 -14.83
N VAL A 52 -6.72 -1.79 -14.28
CA VAL A 52 -5.49 -1.06 -14.57
C VAL A 52 -4.43 -2.04 -15.05
N THR A 53 -3.83 -1.75 -16.20
CA THR A 53 -2.71 -2.54 -16.73
C THR A 53 -1.39 -1.85 -16.40
N LEU A 54 -0.53 -2.56 -15.67
CA LEU A 54 0.78 -2.08 -15.26
C LEU A 54 1.90 -2.86 -15.93
N ARG A 55 3.08 -2.24 -16.01
CA ARG A 55 4.30 -2.92 -16.45
C ARG A 55 4.71 -3.96 -15.39
N PRO A 56 5.17 -5.17 -15.76
CA PRO A 56 5.60 -6.19 -14.80
C PRO A 56 6.75 -5.70 -13.91
N PHE A 57 6.71 -6.00 -12.61
CA PHE A 57 7.84 -5.73 -11.72
C PHE A 57 9.03 -6.63 -12.10
N LYS A 58 10.24 -6.08 -11.96
CA LYS A 58 11.49 -6.79 -12.25
C LYS A 58 12.15 -7.18 -10.94
N ARG A 59 12.19 -8.49 -10.67
CA ARG A 59 12.96 -9.06 -9.57
C ARG A 59 14.45 -9.06 -9.92
N ASN A 60 15.29 -8.58 -8.99
CA ASN A 60 16.73 -8.77 -9.09
C ASN A 60 17.08 -10.25 -8.81
N ARG A 61 17.91 -10.88 -9.64
CA ARG A 61 18.32 -12.29 -9.48
C ARG A 61 19.06 -12.57 -8.16
N LYS A 62 19.62 -11.55 -7.52
CA LYS A 62 20.28 -11.65 -6.21
C LYS A 62 19.31 -11.60 -5.02
N HIS A 63 18.03 -11.29 -5.26
CA HIS A 63 17.02 -11.29 -4.22
C HIS A 63 16.56 -12.72 -3.94
N ASP A 64 16.34 -13.01 -2.66
CA ASP A 64 15.66 -14.22 -2.27
C ASP A 64 14.25 -14.25 -2.91
N PRO A 65 13.88 -15.31 -3.64
CA PRO A 65 12.60 -15.37 -4.33
C PRO A 65 11.42 -15.39 -3.37
N VAL A 66 11.52 -16.09 -2.24
CA VAL A 66 10.41 -16.23 -1.29
C VAL A 66 10.13 -14.90 -0.61
N GLU A 67 11.17 -14.21 -0.14
CA GLU A 67 11.01 -12.89 0.48
C GLU A 67 10.59 -11.82 -0.54
N TYR A 68 11.05 -11.93 -1.79
CA TYR A 68 10.56 -11.06 -2.86
C TYR A 68 9.08 -11.25 -3.10
N ASP A 69 8.64 -12.49 -3.28
CA ASP A 69 7.24 -12.81 -3.54
C ASP A 69 6.36 -12.42 -2.35
N ARG A 70 6.83 -12.60 -1.11
CA ARG A 70 6.12 -12.12 0.09
C ARG A 70 5.87 -10.61 0.05
N GLN A 71 6.92 -9.81 -0.13
CA GLN A 71 6.78 -8.34 -0.16
C GLN A 71 6.02 -7.84 -1.39
N TYR A 72 6.19 -8.50 -2.53
CA TYR A 72 5.49 -8.16 -3.77
C TYR A 72 4.00 -8.44 -3.65
N ASN A 73 3.62 -9.68 -3.26
CA ASN A 73 2.23 -10.08 -3.14
C ASN A 73 1.51 -9.28 -2.08
N GLU A 74 2.16 -8.96 -0.95
CA GLU A 74 1.58 -8.09 0.07
C GLU A 74 1.16 -6.72 -0.51
N GLN A 75 1.99 -6.12 -1.36
CA GLN A 75 1.66 -4.85 -2.01
C GLN A 75 0.58 -5.01 -3.08
N MET A 76 0.59 -6.11 -3.84
CA MET A 76 -0.45 -6.36 -4.85
C MET A 76 -1.82 -6.62 -4.20
N ASP A 77 -1.85 -7.38 -3.11
CA ASP A 77 -3.05 -7.66 -2.34
C ASP A 77 -3.59 -6.38 -1.71
N ALA A 78 -2.71 -5.57 -1.12
CA ALA A 78 -3.08 -4.30 -0.52
C ALA A 78 -3.65 -3.32 -1.54
N LEU A 79 -3.07 -3.21 -2.73
CA LEU A 79 -3.57 -2.34 -3.79
C LEU A 79 -4.94 -2.79 -4.31
N GLN A 80 -5.13 -4.10 -4.51
CA GLN A 80 -6.37 -4.64 -5.09
C GLN A 80 -7.52 -4.75 -4.08
N GLN A 81 -7.22 -4.90 -2.79
CA GLN A 81 -8.22 -4.97 -1.73
C GLN A 81 -8.55 -3.60 -1.11
N MET A 82 -7.88 -2.53 -1.56
CA MET A 82 -8.12 -1.18 -1.07
C MET A 82 -9.29 -0.55 -1.83
N PRO A 83 -10.31 -0.02 -1.11
CA PRO A 83 -11.33 0.82 -1.72
C PRO A 83 -10.71 2.01 -2.44
N LEU A 84 -11.28 2.40 -3.57
CA LEU A 84 -10.78 3.51 -4.37
C LEU A 84 -10.79 4.83 -3.59
N SER A 85 -11.78 5.03 -2.72
CA SER A 85 -11.85 6.18 -1.80
C SER A 85 -10.65 6.26 -0.85
N ASP A 86 -10.22 5.11 -0.30
CA ASP A 86 -9.05 5.02 0.58
C ASP A 86 -7.77 5.27 -0.19
N TRP A 87 -7.65 4.68 -1.39
CA TRP A 87 -6.51 4.92 -2.25
C TRP A 87 -6.38 6.39 -2.63
N LEU A 88 -7.47 7.06 -3.03
CA LEU A 88 -7.49 8.48 -3.37
C LEU A 88 -7.03 9.35 -2.21
N ARG A 89 -7.52 9.08 -0.99
CA ARG A 89 -7.14 9.80 0.22
C ARG A 89 -5.64 9.64 0.50
N ASN A 90 -5.16 8.39 0.57
CA ASN A 90 -3.76 8.08 0.84
C ASN A 90 -2.83 8.68 -0.22
N ARG A 91 -3.20 8.54 -1.50
CA ARG A 91 -2.42 9.05 -2.63
C ARG A 91 -2.32 10.57 -2.61
N THR A 92 -3.43 11.25 -2.35
CA THR A 92 -3.49 12.72 -2.24
C THR A 92 -2.65 13.21 -1.06
N GLU A 93 -2.81 12.58 0.11
CA GLU A 93 -2.03 12.92 1.30
C GLU A 93 -0.52 12.73 1.04
N TYR A 94 -0.13 11.63 0.40
CA TYR A 94 1.27 11.38 0.04
C TYR A 94 1.82 12.40 -0.95
N LEU A 95 1.02 12.84 -1.93
CA LEU A 95 1.45 13.87 -2.89
C LEU A 95 1.63 15.24 -2.23
N GLN A 96 0.82 15.57 -1.24
CA GLN A 96 0.89 16.85 -0.51
C GLN A 96 2.00 16.85 0.54
N ASN A 97 2.11 15.78 1.32
CA ASN A 97 2.90 15.76 2.55
C ASN A 97 4.10 14.81 2.47
N GLY A 98 4.17 13.93 1.47
CA GLY A 98 5.18 12.88 1.40
C GLY A 98 5.08 11.94 2.60
N ARG A 99 6.25 11.65 3.20
CA ARG A 99 6.32 10.87 4.45
C ARG A 99 6.18 11.80 5.64
N THR A 100 5.22 11.48 6.51
CA THR A 100 4.93 12.25 7.74
C THR A 100 5.76 11.76 8.94
N PRO A 101 5.88 12.56 10.01
CA PRO A 101 6.47 12.10 11.28
C PRO A 101 5.81 10.84 11.85
N ASP A 102 4.51 10.66 11.58
CA ASP A 102 3.75 9.48 12.01
C ASP A 102 4.17 8.22 11.27
N SER A 103 4.50 8.35 9.98
CA SER A 103 5.11 7.26 9.21
C SER A 103 6.46 6.84 9.78
N LEU A 104 7.31 7.78 10.20
CA LEU A 104 8.60 7.48 10.82
C LEU A 104 8.40 6.71 12.13
N ARG A 105 7.49 7.19 12.99
CA ARG A 105 7.17 6.53 14.26
C ARG A 105 6.60 5.13 14.05
N ALA A 106 5.75 4.92 13.05
CA ALA A 106 5.23 3.59 12.70
C ALA A 106 6.35 2.63 12.29
N GLN A 107 7.32 3.09 11.49
CA GLN A 107 8.48 2.31 11.09
C GLN A 107 9.38 1.97 12.28
N GLU A 108 9.67 2.93 13.16
CA GLU A 108 10.46 2.72 14.38
C GLU A 108 9.80 1.69 15.30
N ASN A 109 8.49 1.79 15.51
CA ASN A 109 7.72 0.86 16.31
C ASN A 109 7.77 -0.56 15.75
N ALA A 110 7.58 -0.72 14.43
CA ALA A 110 7.65 -2.03 13.78
C ALA A 110 9.05 -2.66 13.90
N ARG A 111 10.11 -1.84 13.73
CA ARG A 111 11.49 -2.31 13.91
C ARG A 111 11.80 -2.69 15.35
N ALA A 112 11.32 -1.91 16.31
CA ALA A 112 11.49 -2.23 17.74
C ALA A 112 10.74 -3.51 18.12
N ALA A 113 9.54 -3.72 17.60
CA ALA A 113 8.78 -4.95 17.78
C ALA A 113 9.50 -6.16 17.16
N ALA A 114 9.99 -6.02 15.92
CA ALA A 114 10.74 -7.06 15.23
C ALA A 114 12.04 -7.42 15.96
N LEU A 115 12.77 -6.43 16.49
CA LEU A 115 13.96 -6.66 17.30
C LEU A 115 13.65 -7.50 18.53
N LYS A 116 12.61 -7.13 19.29
CA LYS A 116 12.18 -7.87 20.49
C LYS A 116 11.78 -9.31 20.15
N ALA A 117 10.99 -9.48 19.08
CA ALA A 117 10.57 -10.79 18.60
C ALA A 117 11.77 -11.66 18.20
N LYS A 118 12.75 -11.08 17.47
CA LYS A 118 13.94 -11.83 17.04
C LYS A 118 14.84 -12.22 18.21
N ILE A 119 14.99 -11.35 19.22
CA ILE A 119 15.71 -11.69 20.46
C ILE A 119 15.04 -12.89 21.13
N LEU A 120 13.71 -12.89 21.27
CA LEU A 120 12.98 -14.01 21.87
C LEU A 120 13.19 -15.32 21.08
N GLU A 121 13.03 -15.27 19.76
CA GLU A 121 13.25 -16.42 18.87
C GLU A 121 14.65 -17.02 19.05
N LEU A 122 15.69 -16.19 19.07
CA LEU A 122 17.08 -16.64 19.23
C LEU A 122 17.35 -17.20 20.64
N ARG A 123 16.65 -16.67 21.66
CA ARG A 123 16.72 -17.19 23.04
C ARG A 123 16.07 -18.56 23.15
N GLU A 124 14.94 -18.78 22.48
CA GLU A 124 14.27 -20.08 22.41
C GLU A 124 15.12 -21.12 21.66
N GLN A 125 15.96 -20.67 20.72
CA GLN A 125 16.97 -21.48 20.04
C GLN A 125 18.23 -21.75 20.90
N GLY A 126 18.27 -21.29 22.15
CA GLY A 126 19.33 -21.60 23.11
C GLY A 126 20.46 -20.59 23.23
N GLN A 127 20.43 -19.48 22.47
CA GLN A 127 21.48 -18.45 22.57
C GLN A 127 21.45 -17.74 23.93
N SER A 128 22.59 -17.20 24.37
CA SER A 128 22.64 -16.34 25.56
C SER A 128 21.87 -15.02 25.34
N ARG A 129 21.55 -14.27 26.42
CA ARG A 129 20.89 -12.95 26.28
C ARG A 129 21.72 -11.96 25.47
N SER A 130 23.04 -11.94 25.69
CA SER A 130 23.94 -11.04 24.99
C SER A 130 24.06 -11.41 23.52
N GLU A 131 24.28 -12.69 23.23
CA GLU A 131 24.42 -13.21 21.88
C GLU A 131 23.14 -13.01 21.05
N ALA A 132 21.97 -13.33 21.62
CA ALA A 132 20.69 -13.11 20.95
C ALA A 132 20.45 -11.62 20.63
N ALA A 133 20.83 -10.70 21.52
CA ALA A 133 20.70 -9.27 21.29
C ALA A 133 21.61 -8.77 20.16
N GLU A 134 22.86 -9.23 20.12
CA GLU A 134 23.83 -8.89 19.09
C GLU A 134 23.43 -9.45 17.71
N ASN A 135 23.04 -10.72 17.65
CA ASN A 135 22.59 -11.38 16.44
C ASN A 135 21.28 -10.79 15.91
N ALA A 136 20.32 -10.49 16.78
CA ALA A 136 19.07 -9.84 16.39
C ALA A 136 19.30 -8.41 15.86
N SER A 137 20.24 -7.67 16.46
CA SER A 137 20.61 -6.33 15.98
C SER A 137 21.28 -6.39 14.60
N SER A 138 22.17 -7.35 14.40
CA SER A 138 22.83 -7.60 13.11
C SER A 138 21.84 -8.01 12.03
N TRP A 139 20.87 -8.87 12.37
CA TRP A 139 19.77 -9.21 11.48
C TRP A 139 18.93 -7.96 11.14
N LEU A 140 18.47 -7.20 12.12
CA LEU A 140 17.62 -6.02 11.92
C LEU A 140 18.30 -4.93 11.06
N ALA A 141 19.64 -4.85 11.07
CA ALA A 141 20.40 -3.95 10.20
C ALA A 141 20.22 -4.26 8.70
N THR A 142 19.86 -5.51 8.35
CA THR A 142 19.58 -5.92 6.97
C THR A 142 18.10 -5.75 6.58
N GLN A 143 17.24 -5.45 7.56
CA GLN A 143 15.81 -5.34 7.38
C GLN A 143 15.38 -3.88 7.23
N ALA A 144 14.27 -3.64 6.53
CA ALA A 144 13.53 -2.39 6.54
C ALA A 144 12.11 -2.63 7.08
N ALA A 145 11.49 -1.59 7.67
CA ALA A 145 10.05 -1.63 7.87
C ALA A 145 9.36 -1.69 6.51
N THR A 146 8.44 -2.64 6.35
CA THR A 146 7.72 -2.88 5.09
C THR A 146 6.35 -2.22 5.18
N HIS A 147 6.06 -1.27 4.30
CA HIS A 147 4.70 -0.77 4.16
C HIS A 147 3.85 -1.85 3.48
N ARG A 148 2.62 -2.04 3.95
CA ARG A 148 1.71 -3.00 3.33
C ARG A 148 1.44 -2.65 1.85
N LEU A 149 1.36 -1.35 1.55
CA LEU A 149 1.48 -0.79 0.21
C LEU A 149 2.40 0.43 0.29
N ASP A 150 3.33 0.59 -0.66
CA ASP A 150 4.21 1.77 -0.67
C ASP A 150 3.39 3.07 -0.80
N GLY A 151 3.74 4.12 -0.04
CA GLY A 151 3.06 5.41 -0.11
C GLY A 151 3.09 6.04 -1.51
N ILE A 152 4.15 5.79 -2.29
CA ILE A 152 4.21 6.20 -3.71
C ILE A 152 3.04 5.57 -4.47
N ALA A 153 2.67 4.34 -4.17
CA ALA A 153 1.60 3.60 -4.82
C ALA A 153 0.20 3.87 -4.24
N GLY A 154 0.06 4.82 -3.31
CA GLY A 154 -1.21 5.14 -2.64
C GLY A 154 -1.47 4.32 -1.36
N GLY A 155 -0.43 3.74 -0.76
CA GLY A 155 -0.55 3.09 0.55
C GLY A 155 -0.68 4.06 1.72
N ASN A 156 -1.32 3.60 2.80
CA ASN A 156 -1.28 4.30 4.08
C ASN A 156 0.15 4.24 4.64
N VAL A 157 0.81 5.40 4.76
CA VAL A 157 2.21 5.53 5.19
C VAL A 157 2.46 5.11 6.65
N THR A 158 1.40 4.85 7.41
CA THR A 158 1.45 4.32 8.78
C THR A 158 1.10 2.83 8.89
N ASP A 159 0.60 2.21 7.81
CA ASP A 159 0.32 0.77 7.77
C ASP A 159 1.60 -0.01 7.43
N ILE A 160 2.27 -0.43 8.50
CA ILE A 160 3.49 -1.24 8.44
C ILE A 160 3.11 -2.70 8.70
N SER A 161 3.45 -3.58 7.77
CA SER A 161 3.18 -5.01 7.88
C SER A 161 4.16 -5.76 8.78
N GLY A 162 5.34 -5.17 9.01
CA GLY A 162 6.41 -5.75 9.79
C GLY A 162 7.77 -5.25 9.31
N VAL A 163 8.73 -6.18 9.19
CA VAL A 163 10.02 -5.92 8.57
C VAL A 163 10.34 -6.98 7.51
N GLY A 164 11.20 -6.63 6.55
CA GLY A 164 11.67 -7.52 5.50
C GLY A 164 12.99 -7.05 4.90
N ASP A 165 13.57 -7.82 3.96
CA ASP A 165 14.86 -7.47 3.33
C ASP A 165 14.80 -6.06 2.74
N ALA A 166 15.69 -5.18 3.21
CA ALA A 166 15.70 -3.77 2.86
C ALA A 166 15.96 -3.51 1.37
N ARG A 167 16.75 -4.38 0.72
CA ARG A 167 17.10 -4.25 -0.71
C ARG A 167 15.92 -4.61 -1.59
N ILE A 168 15.14 -5.63 -1.20
CA ILE A 168 13.87 -5.99 -1.85
C ILE A 168 12.88 -4.83 -1.70
N ASN A 169 12.68 -4.34 -0.48
CA ASN A 169 11.74 -3.24 -0.20
C ASN A 169 12.08 -1.99 -1.02
N SER A 170 13.35 -1.58 -1.04
CA SER A 170 13.84 -0.45 -1.82
C SER A 170 13.65 -0.64 -3.34
N SER A 171 13.90 -1.86 -3.83
CA SER A 171 13.71 -2.20 -5.25
C SER A 171 12.26 -2.19 -5.68
N LEU A 172 11.33 -2.66 -4.85
CA LEU A 172 9.89 -2.56 -5.12
C LEU A 172 9.41 -1.10 -5.06
N GLY A 173 9.78 -0.38 -3.99
CA GLY A 173 9.43 1.02 -3.78
C GLY A 173 9.84 1.94 -4.93
N SER A 174 11.08 1.80 -5.41
CA SER A 174 11.58 2.59 -6.55
C SER A 174 10.83 2.31 -7.87
N GLN A 175 10.37 1.07 -8.08
CA GLN A 175 9.67 0.66 -9.29
C GLN A 175 8.27 1.29 -9.42
N TRP A 176 7.63 1.63 -8.30
CA TRP A 176 6.32 2.31 -8.32
C TRP A 176 6.33 3.64 -9.06
N ARG A 177 7.44 4.39 -9.04
CA ARG A 177 7.54 5.70 -9.71
C ARG A 177 7.23 5.65 -11.21
N SER A 178 7.50 4.50 -11.85
CA SER A 178 7.25 4.28 -13.27
C SER A 178 5.86 3.69 -13.59
N ARG A 179 5.05 3.39 -12.58
CA ARG A 179 3.74 2.72 -12.69
C ARG A 179 2.60 3.54 -12.11
N VAL A 180 2.86 4.30 -11.05
CA VAL A 180 1.79 5.01 -10.35
C VAL A 180 1.08 6.02 -11.26
N GLY A 181 1.77 6.62 -12.23
CA GLY A 181 1.11 7.50 -13.21
C GLY A 181 0.03 6.78 -14.04
N ASP A 182 0.21 5.50 -14.34
CA ASP A 182 -0.78 4.70 -15.06
C ASP A 182 -2.01 4.43 -14.18
N ILE A 183 -1.81 4.23 -12.86
CA ILE A 183 -2.87 4.13 -11.86
C ILE A 183 -3.59 5.47 -11.70
N ASP A 184 -2.84 6.55 -11.46
CA ASP A 184 -3.36 7.91 -11.31
C ASP A 184 -4.28 8.27 -12.49
N ALA A 185 -3.84 7.96 -13.73
CA ALA A 185 -4.63 8.21 -14.93
C ALA A 185 -5.86 7.30 -15.06
N ALA A 186 -5.77 6.02 -14.69
CA ALA A 186 -6.90 5.10 -14.72
C ALA A 186 -7.99 5.51 -13.73
N VAL A 187 -7.59 5.88 -12.51
CA VAL A 187 -8.48 6.39 -11.47
C VAL A 187 -9.19 7.65 -11.93
N VAL A 188 -8.47 8.63 -12.49
CA VAL A 188 -9.09 9.87 -12.98
C VAL A 188 -10.10 9.59 -14.09
N ARG A 189 -9.78 8.70 -15.05
CA ARG A 189 -10.73 8.31 -16.10
C ARG A 189 -11.98 7.66 -15.51
N PHE A 190 -11.81 6.74 -14.56
CA PHE A 190 -12.93 6.05 -13.91
C PHE A 190 -13.88 7.04 -13.22
N ILE A 191 -13.34 7.99 -12.46
CA ILE A 191 -14.14 9.01 -11.76
C ILE A 191 -14.89 9.90 -12.76
N GLN A 192 -14.23 10.30 -13.85
CA GLN A 192 -14.83 11.16 -14.87
C GLN A 192 -15.96 10.46 -15.64
N SER A 193 -15.86 9.16 -15.88
CA SER A 193 -16.92 8.38 -16.54
C SER A 193 -18.05 7.97 -15.60
N HIS A 194 -17.83 8.00 -14.28
CA HIS A 194 -18.82 7.61 -13.27
C HIS A 194 -19.05 8.74 -12.23
N PRO A 195 -19.54 9.91 -12.66
CA PRO A 195 -19.80 11.01 -11.75
C PRO A 195 -20.82 10.61 -10.69
N GLY A 196 -20.50 10.86 -9.41
CA GLY A 196 -21.35 10.52 -8.27
C GLY A 196 -21.33 9.06 -7.83
N ALA A 197 -20.46 8.22 -8.40
CA ALA A 197 -20.27 6.86 -7.91
C ALA A 197 -19.73 6.84 -6.47
N ASP A 198 -20.23 5.89 -5.67
CA ASP A 198 -19.70 5.65 -4.33
C ASP A 198 -18.38 4.88 -4.43
N LEU A 199 -17.26 5.58 -4.28
CA LEU A 199 -15.92 5.03 -4.42
C LEU A 199 -15.50 4.13 -3.24
N SER A 200 -16.32 4.00 -2.20
CA SER A 200 -16.04 3.12 -1.05
C SER A 200 -16.28 1.64 -1.34
N ASP A 201 -17.04 1.33 -2.38
CA ASP A 201 -17.30 -0.04 -2.84
C ASP A 201 -16.66 -0.33 -4.21
N VAL A 202 -15.75 0.53 -4.67
CA VAL A 202 -15.00 0.36 -5.94
C VAL A 202 -13.58 -0.11 -5.65
N TYR A 203 -13.11 -1.12 -6.37
CA TYR A 203 -11.80 -1.73 -6.20
C TYR A 203 -10.99 -1.74 -7.51
N MET A 204 -9.67 -1.68 -7.38
CA MET A 204 -8.76 -1.78 -8.53
C MET A 204 -8.44 -3.24 -8.86
N ASN A 205 -8.65 -3.62 -10.11
CA ASN A 205 -8.15 -4.89 -10.64
C ASN A 205 -6.84 -4.65 -11.41
N VAL A 206 -5.73 -5.17 -10.89
CA VAL A 206 -4.40 -4.90 -11.45
C VAL A 206 -3.98 -6.04 -12.36
N THR A 207 -3.80 -5.74 -13.64
CA THR A 207 -3.28 -6.67 -14.64
C THR A 207 -1.88 -6.25 -15.08
N PHE A 208 -1.10 -7.19 -15.62
CA PHE A 208 0.24 -6.92 -16.12
C PHE A 208 0.36 -7.26 -17.60
N ARG A 209 0.90 -6.34 -18.40
CA ARG A 209 1.21 -6.55 -19.82
C ARG A 209 2.53 -5.89 -20.21
#